data_AF-A0A2G9T4V6-F1
#
_entry.id   AF-A0A2G9T4V6-F1
#
_cell.length_a   1.000
_cell.length_b   1.000
_cell.length_c   1.000
_cell.angle_alpha   90.00
_cell.angle_beta   90.00
_cell.angle_gamma   90.00
#
_symmetry.space_group_name_H-M   'P 1'
#
loop_
_entity.id
_entity.type
_entity.pdbx_description
1 polymer ?
#
loop_
_entity_poly.entity_id
_entity_poly.type
_entity_poly.pdbx_seq_one_letter_code
_entity_poly.pdbx_strand_id
1 'polypeptide(L)' 'SMIRAMDTLGIEFGDPSEELQEKAAVVRAVDFESVTSFEEPYVSYIKELWEDSGIQECYDRRREYQLTDSAK' A
#
# COMPACT_ATOMS: atom_id res chain seq x y z
N SER A 1 -5.96 -3.65 0.24
CA SER A 1 -4.92 -2.70 -0.21
C SER A 1 -3.67 -2.85 0.65
N MET A 2 -2.48 -2.65 0.07
CA MET A 2 -1.20 -2.86 0.77
C MET A 2 -1.03 -2.01 2.04
N ILE A 3 -1.56 -0.79 2.05
CA ILE A 3 -1.56 0.09 3.23
C ILE A 3 -2.29 -0.55 4.43
N ARG A 4 -3.37 -1.32 4.19
CA ARG A 4 -4.07 -2.06 5.26
C ARG A 4 -3.28 -3.32 5.69
N ALA A 5 -2.56 -3.93 4.75
CA ALA A 5 -1.70 -5.07 5.07
C ALA A 5 -0.50 -4.64 5.93
N MET A 6 0.07 -3.46 5.71
CA MET A 6 1.12 -2.90 6.58
C MET A 6 0.67 -2.81 8.04
N ASP A 7 -0.53 -2.28 8.29
CA ASP A 7 -1.14 -2.20 9.64
C ASP A 7 -1.32 -3.59 10.28
N THR A 8 -1.73 -4.57 9.47
CA THR A 8 -1.89 -5.98 9.90
C THR A 8 -0.54 -6.66 10.18
N LEU A 9 0.49 -6.29 9.42
CA LEU A 9 1.83 -6.85 9.50
C LEU A 9 2.73 -6.13 10.51
N GLY A 10 2.27 -5.00 11.06
CA GLY A 10 3.05 -4.12 11.93
C GLY A 10 4.24 -3.46 11.21
N ILE A 11 4.11 -3.21 9.91
CA ILE A 11 5.16 -2.60 9.09
C ILE A 11 4.92 -1.10 9.07
N GLU A 12 5.92 -0.34 9.52
CA GLU A 12 5.92 1.11 9.46
C GLU A 12 6.41 1.58 8.09
N PHE A 13 6.03 2.80 7.69
CA PHE A 13 6.62 3.42 6.50
C PHE A 13 8.12 3.62 6.72
N GLY A 14 8.89 3.38 5.67
CA GLY A 14 10.33 3.59 5.69
C GLY A 14 10.70 5.07 5.82
N ASP A 15 9.88 5.91 5.18
CA ASP A 15 10.05 7.35 5.25
C ASP A 15 9.14 7.98 6.34
N PRO A 16 9.70 8.72 7.30
CA PRO A 16 8.94 9.38 8.36
C PRO A 16 8.26 10.68 7.91
N SER A 17 8.25 11.00 6.61
CA SER A 17 7.60 12.21 6.10
C SER A 17 6.09 12.21 6.38
N GLU A 18 5.60 13.29 7.00
CA GLU A 18 4.16 13.52 7.22
C GLU A 18 3.40 13.47 5.88
N GLU A 19 4.01 13.98 4.80
CA GLU A 19 3.40 13.97 3.47
C GLU A 19 3.13 12.55 2.95
N LEU A 20 4.02 11.59 3.23
CA LEU A 20 3.82 10.18 2.83
C LEU A 20 2.69 9.55 3.64
N GLN A 21 2.60 9.86 4.93
CA GLN A 21 1.51 9.38 5.79
C GLN A 21 0.15 9.96 5.36
N GLU A 22 0.10 11.24 4.99
CA GLU A 22 -1.11 11.87 4.45
C GLU A 22 -1.52 11.22 3.12
N LYS A 23 -0.57 11.02 2.19
CA LYS A 23 -0.80 10.29 0.93
C LYS A 23 -1.35 8.89 1.20
N ALA A 24 -0.78 8.16 2.16
CA ALA A 24 -1.25 6.84 2.55
C ALA A 24 -2.68 6.88 3.12
N ALA A 25 -3.01 7.86 3.94
CA ALA A 25 -4.34 8.03 4.50
C ALA A 25 -5.39 8.31 3.40
N VAL A 26 -5.04 9.17 2.43
CA VAL A 26 -5.88 9.45 1.27
C VAL A 26 -6.12 8.19 0.45
N VAL A 27 -5.06 7.47 0.07
CA VAL A 27 -5.17 6.22 -0.71
C VAL A 27 -5.90 5.12 0.06
N ARG A 28 -5.80 5.09 1.40
CA ARG A 28 -6.53 4.15 2.27
C ARG A 28 -8.03 4.45 2.32
N ALA A 29 -8.41 5.74 2.30
CA ALA A 29 -9.79 6.20 2.33
C ALA A 29 -10.49 6.04 0.96
N VAL A 30 -9.71 5.93 -0.12
CA VAL A 30 -10.23 5.65 -1.46
C VAL A 30 -10.61 4.17 -1.57
N ASP A 31 -11.90 3.90 -1.68
CA ASP A 31 -12.41 2.56 -1.97
C ASP A 31 -12.20 2.23 -3.46
N PHE A 32 -11.37 1.22 -3.73
CA PHE A 32 -11.06 0.74 -5.08
C PHE A 32 -12.29 0.18 -5.83
N GLU A 33 -13.37 -0.15 -5.11
CA GLU A 33 -14.66 -0.55 -5.70
C GLU A 33 -15.45 0.65 -6.24
N SER A 34 -15.20 1.85 -5.73
CA SER A 34 -15.89 3.08 -6.16
C SER A 34 -15.12 3.85 -7.24
N VAL A 35 -13.82 3.64 -7.35
CA VAL A 35 -12.98 4.37 -8.32
C VAL A 35 -12.98 3.65 -9.65
N THR A 36 -13.81 4.12 -10.56
CA THR A 36 -13.85 3.63 -11.95
C THR A 36 -12.76 4.24 -12.84
N SER A 37 -12.04 5.26 -12.35
CA SER A 37 -10.97 5.94 -13.10
C SER A 37 -9.82 6.35 -12.18
N PHE A 38 -8.62 5.84 -12.44
CA PHE A 38 -7.40 6.25 -11.74
C PHE A 38 -6.94 7.60 -12.29
N GLU A 39 -7.43 8.68 -11.71
CA GLU A 39 -7.02 10.05 -12.08
C GLU A 39 -5.93 10.58 -11.15
N GLU A 40 -5.13 11.52 -11.65
CA GLU A 40 -4.24 12.33 -10.81
C GLU A 40 -5.08 13.15 -9.81
N PRO A 41 -4.66 13.27 -8.53
CA PRO A 41 -3.32 13.00 -7.99
C PRO A 41 -3.15 11.62 -7.33
N TYR A 42 -4.13 10.71 -7.42
CA TYR A 42 -4.04 9.42 -6.71
C TYR A 42 -2.94 8.51 -7.28
N VAL A 43 -2.72 8.55 -8.60
CA VAL A 43 -1.68 7.77 -9.27
C VAL A 43 -0.28 8.19 -8.78
N SER A 44 -0.01 9.49 -8.64
CA SER A 44 1.27 9.96 -8.12
C SER A 44 1.46 9.56 -6.67
N TYR A 45 0.43 9.70 -5.83
CA TYR A 45 0.50 9.28 -4.43
C TYR A 45 0.80 7.79 -4.28
N ILE A 46 0.14 6.93 -5.06
CA ILE A 46 0.40 5.48 -5.05
C ILE A 46 1.81 5.19 -5.54
N LYS A 47 2.30 5.90 -6.55
CA LYS A 47 3.66 5.72 -7.07
C LYS A 47 4.70 6.06 -6.01
N GLU A 48 4.53 7.18 -5.30
CA GLU A 48 5.43 7.58 -4.22
C GLU A 48 5.37 6.61 -3.04
N LEU A 49 4.16 6.18 -2.65
CA LEU A 49 3.98 5.13 -1.64
C LEU A 49 4.62 3.81 -2.08
N TRP A 50 4.59 3.48 -3.37
CA TRP A 50 5.22 2.27 -3.88
C TRP A 50 6.74 2.29 -3.75
N GLU A 51 7.36 3.46 -3.85
CA GLU A 51 8.81 3.62 -3.68
C GLU A 51 9.25 3.55 -2.22
N ASP A 52 8.33 3.60 -1.26
CA ASP A 52 8.63 3.46 0.17
C ASP A 52 9.11 2.05 0.54
N SER A 53 10.15 1.97 1.39
CA SER A 53 10.75 0.69 1.77
C SER A 53 9.85 -0.16 2.66
N GLY A 54 8.99 0.44 3.49
CA GLY A 54 7.98 -0.29 4.27
C GLY A 54 6.90 -0.91 3.37
N ILE A 55 6.48 -0.18 2.34
CA ILE A 55 5.55 -0.69 1.32
C ILE A 55 6.19 -1.84 0.52
N GLN A 56 7.46 -1.71 0.12
CA GLN A 56 8.22 -2.79 -0.54
C GLN A 56 8.33 -4.03 0.36
N GLU A 57 8.66 -3.86 1.66
CA GLU A 57 8.72 -4.96 2.62
C GLU A 57 7.36 -5.66 2.76
N CYS A 58 6.27 -4.91 2.84
CA CYS A 58 4.91 -5.46 2.83
C CYS A 58 4.62 -6.25 1.55
N TYR A 59 5.11 -5.78 0.40
CA TYR A 59 4.93 -6.44 -0.90
C TYR A 59 5.77 -7.72 -1.04
N ASP A 60 6.97 -7.75 -0.47
CA ASP A 60 7.80 -8.96 -0.43
C ASP A 60 7.18 -10.03 0.49
N ARG A 61 6.69 -9.62 1.66
CA ARG A 61 5.95 -10.50 2.59
C ARG A 61 4.62 -11.00 2.02
N ARG A 62 4.10 -10.37 0.96
CA ARG A 62 2.90 -10.88 0.26
C ARG A 62 3.12 -12.28 -0.33
N ARG A 63 4.37 -12.68 -0.62
CA ARG A 63 4.70 -14.05 -1.05
C ARG A 63 4.45 -15.10 0.02
N GLU A 64 4.53 -14.75 1.31
CA GLU A 64 4.19 -15.66 2.41
C GLU A 64 2.71 -16.07 2.38
N TYR A 65 1.82 -15.21 1.86
CA TYR A 65 0.38 -15.47 1.73
C TYR A 65 -0.03 -16.10 0.40
N GLN A 66 0.67 -15.80 -0.71
CA GLN A 66 0.37 -16.42 -2.02
C GLN A 66 0.95 -17.84 -2.18
N LEU A 67 2.04 -18.18 -1.48
CA LEU A 67 2.56 -19.56 -1.45
C LEU A 67 1.64 -20.52 -0.69
N THR A 68 0.85 -20.04 0.27
CA THR A 68 -0.13 -20.86 1.01
C THR A 68 -1.44 -21.05 0.25
N ASP A 69 -1.81 -20.13 -0.66
CA ASP A 69 -3.03 -20.25 -1.48
C ASP A 69 -2.80 -21.02 -2.81
N SER A 70 -1.54 -21.17 -3.26
CA SER A 70 -1.20 -21.88 -4.51
C SER A 70 -1.00 -23.40 -4.35
N ALA A 71 -1.30 -23.95 -3.16
CA ALA A 71 -1.30 -25.40 -2.91
C ALA A 71 -2.74 -25.94 -2.86
N LYS A 72 -3.45 -25.92 -4.00
CA LYS A 72 -4.57 -26.81 -4.29
C LYS A 72 -4.63 -27.18 -5.77
#